data_AF-R0CVI9-F1
#
_entry.id   AF-R0CVI9-F1
#
_cell.length_a   1.000
_cell.length_b   1.000
_cell.length_c   1.000
_cell.angle_alpha   90.00
_cell.angle_beta   90.00
_cell.angle_gamma   90.00
#
_symmetry.space_group_name_H-M   'P 1'
#
loop_
_entity.id
_entity.type
_entity.pdbx_description
1 polymer ?
#
loop_
_entity_poly.entity_id
_entity_poly.type
_entity_poly.pdbx_seq_one_letter_code
_entity_poly.pdbx_strand_id
1 'polypeptide(L)'
;MIKIAKLATAHMFDENNPEDSDYELWKSIAEYMDGENAYVVESIAMEGEYVFLGLCDRSKDKELAYMMEQDSMTGVFIDDREEFEAAWESNEYEHEGCFCIEPKWIEAFTHLAEEGVGHGKTDII
;
A
#
# COMPACT_ATOMS: atom_id res chain seq x y z
N MET A 1 -12.27 -2.68 9.06
CA MET A 1 -12.46 -3.78 8.10
C MET A 1 -11.47 -3.55 6.95
N ILE A 2 -10.72 -4.57 6.54
CA ILE A 2 -9.81 -4.45 5.39
C ILE A 2 -10.65 -4.44 4.10
N LYS A 3 -10.31 -3.52 3.19
CA LYS A 3 -10.90 -3.36 1.85
C LYS A 3 -9.80 -3.50 0.80
N ILE A 4 -10.18 -3.85 -0.42
CA ILE A 4 -9.29 -3.71 -1.58
C ILE A 4 -9.66 -2.42 -2.29
N ALA A 5 -8.70 -1.51 -2.48
CA ALA A 5 -8.88 -0.27 -3.22
C ALA A 5 -8.08 -0.32 -4.53
N LYS A 6 -8.72 0.06 -5.63
CA LYS A 6 -8.05 0.37 -6.89
C LYS A 6 -7.52 1.80 -6.80
N LEU A 7 -6.21 1.96 -6.93
CA LEU A 7 -5.52 3.23 -6.73
C LEU A 7 -5.50 4.08 -8.01
N ALA A 8 -5.58 5.39 -7.84
CA ALA A 8 -5.43 6.40 -8.89
C ALA A 8 -4.46 7.49 -8.40
N THR A 9 -3.19 7.14 -8.26
CA THR A 9 -2.17 7.89 -7.52
C THR A 9 -1.18 8.65 -8.39
N ALA A 10 -1.21 8.54 -9.73
CA ALA A 10 -0.20 9.13 -10.61
C ALA A 10 0.11 10.63 -10.40
N HIS A 11 -0.84 11.40 -9.85
CA HIS A 11 -0.72 12.84 -9.61
C HIS A 11 -0.71 13.21 -8.12
N MET A 12 -0.51 12.23 -7.23
CA MET A 12 -0.70 12.39 -5.79
C MET A 12 0.19 13.48 -5.17
N PHE A 13 1.41 13.62 -5.67
CA PHE A 13 2.42 14.54 -5.13
C PHE A 13 2.74 15.71 -6.06
N ASP A 14 1.93 15.97 -7.09
CA ASP A 14 2.19 17.05 -8.05
C ASP A 14 2.22 18.45 -7.40
N GLU A 15 1.55 18.61 -6.25
CA GLU A 15 1.50 19.86 -5.47
C GLU A 15 2.60 19.97 -4.40
N ASN A 16 3.43 18.93 -4.21
CA ASN A 16 4.56 18.99 -3.28
C ASN A 16 5.66 19.94 -3.78
N ASN A 17 6.54 20.37 -2.87
CA ASN A 17 7.64 21.25 -3.22
C ASN A 17 8.67 20.51 -4.09
N PRO A 18 8.91 20.93 -5.35
CA PRO A 18 9.86 20.26 -6.23
C PRO A 18 11.33 20.49 -5.83
N GLU A 19 11.60 21.39 -4.88
CA GLU A 19 12.94 21.57 -4.31
C GLU A 19 13.27 20.57 -3.18
N ASP A 20 12.30 19.77 -2.73
CA ASP A 20 12.56 18.70 -1.76
C ASP A 20 13.42 17.60 -2.42
N SER A 21 14.41 17.10 -1.68
CA SER A 21 15.38 16.12 -2.20
C SER A 21 14.73 14.84 -2.71
N ASP A 22 13.63 14.44 -2.08
CA ASP A 22 12.96 13.16 -2.34
C ASP A 22 11.71 13.33 -3.20
N TYR A 23 11.46 14.54 -3.74
CA TYR A 23 10.28 14.83 -4.55
C TYR A 23 10.11 13.85 -5.72
N GLU A 24 11.18 13.59 -6.47
CA GLU A 24 11.15 12.66 -7.61
C GLU A 24 10.94 11.20 -7.17
N LEU A 25 11.42 10.84 -5.97
CA LEU A 25 11.16 9.53 -5.39
C LEU A 25 9.67 9.37 -5.07
N TRP A 26 9.08 10.34 -4.36
CA TRP A 26 7.66 10.32 -4.00
C TRP A 26 6.79 10.24 -5.24
N LYS A 27 7.11 11.02 -6.27
CA LYS A 27 6.40 10.97 -7.55
C LYS A 27 6.51 9.59 -8.21
N SER A 28 7.70 8.99 -8.23
CA SER A 28 7.92 7.64 -8.78
C SER A 28 7.13 6.58 -8.01
N ILE A 29 7.05 6.69 -6.67
CA ILE A 29 6.22 5.82 -5.82
C ILE A 29 4.73 5.97 -6.18
N ALA A 30 4.25 7.19 -6.29
CA ALA A 30 2.87 7.50 -6.66
C ALA A 30 2.49 6.96 -8.06
N GLU A 31 3.39 7.08 -9.04
CA GLU A 31 3.23 6.49 -10.38
C GLU A 31 3.28 4.96 -10.34
N TYR A 32 4.13 4.35 -9.52
CA TYR A 32 4.24 2.89 -9.37
C TYR A 32 2.97 2.27 -8.76
N MET A 33 2.33 2.99 -7.83
CA MET A 33 1.09 2.58 -7.20
C MET A 33 -0.14 2.77 -8.11
N ASP A 34 -0.04 3.60 -9.15
CA ASP A 34 -1.18 3.99 -9.97
C ASP A 34 -1.79 2.79 -10.70
N GLY A 35 -3.10 2.61 -10.56
CA GLY A 35 -3.81 1.48 -11.14
C GLY A 35 -3.54 0.15 -10.44
N GLU A 36 -2.78 0.09 -9.34
CA GLU A 36 -2.65 -1.14 -8.57
C GLU A 36 -3.84 -1.34 -7.61
N ASN A 37 -4.04 -2.60 -7.20
CA ASN A 37 -4.96 -2.91 -6.11
C ASN A 37 -4.18 -2.96 -4.79
N ALA A 38 -4.71 -2.32 -3.75
CA ALA A 38 -4.09 -2.24 -2.44
C ALA A 38 -5.04 -2.68 -1.33
N TYR A 39 -4.48 -3.29 -0.29
CA TYR A 39 -5.18 -3.48 0.96
C TYR A 39 -5.19 -2.17 1.74
N VAL A 40 -6.38 -1.75 2.16
CA VAL A 40 -6.56 -0.54 2.96
C VAL A 40 -7.52 -0.77 4.11
N VAL A 41 -7.41 0.03 5.17
CA VAL A 41 -8.36 0.07 6.28
C VAL A 41 -8.76 1.51 6.55
N GLU A 42 -10.02 1.74 6.95
CA GLU A 42 -10.44 3.08 7.40
C GLU A 42 -9.55 3.55 8.55
N SER A 43 -9.03 4.76 8.43
CA SER A 43 -8.22 5.38 9.45
C SER A 43 -9.08 5.70 10.68
N ILE A 44 -8.59 5.29 11.85
CA ILE A 44 -9.19 5.67 13.13
C ILE A 44 -8.79 7.09 13.57
N ALA A 45 -7.68 7.61 13.02
CA ALA A 45 -7.12 8.90 13.39
C ALA A 45 -7.61 10.03 12.47
N MET A 46 -7.91 9.71 11.22
CA MET A 46 -8.29 10.67 10.17
C MET A 46 -9.59 10.23 9.51
N GLU A 47 -10.69 10.86 9.91
CA GLU A 47 -12.03 10.50 9.43
C GLU A 47 -12.14 10.65 7.91
N GLY A 48 -12.62 9.60 7.26
CA GLY A 48 -12.80 9.57 5.81
C GLY A 48 -11.55 9.15 5.02
N GLU A 49 -10.42 8.94 5.67
CA GLU A 49 -9.18 8.48 5.04
C GLU A 49 -8.91 7.00 5.27
N TYR A 50 -7.96 6.46 4.50
CA TYR A 50 -7.63 5.05 4.51
C TYR A 50 -6.15 4.84 4.78
N VAL A 51 -5.80 4.02 5.77
CA VAL A 51 -4.43 3.55 5.97
C VAL A 51 -4.10 2.50 4.93
N PHE A 52 -3.03 2.72 4.18
CA PHE A 52 -2.46 1.78 3.24
C PHE A 52 -1.71 0.66 3.97
N LEU A 53 -1.95 -0.59 3.58
CA LEU A 53 -1.34 -1.76 4.21
C LEU A 53 -0.39 -2.52 3.27
N GLY A 54 -0.38 -2.18 1.98
CA GLY A 54 0.41 -2.89 0.96
C GLY A 54 -0.39 -3.14 -0.32
N LEU A 55 0.32 -3.41 -1.42
CA LEU A 55 -0.27 -3.84 -2.69
C LEU A 55 -0.71 -5.31 -2.62
N CYS A 56 -1.77 -5.66 -3.36
CA CYS A 56 -2.27 -7.03 -3.41
C CYS A 56 -1.31 -7.98 -4.17
N ASP A 57 -0.51 -7.44 -5.11
CA ASP A 57 0.55 -8.20 -5.78
C ASP A 57 1.81 -8.16 -4.92
N ARG A 58 2.13 -9.29 -4.28
CA ARG A 58 3.28 -9.41 -3.36
C ARG A 58 4.63 -9.06 -4.01
N SER A 59 4.80 -9.30 -5.31
CA SER A 59 6.06 -8.96 -5.99
C SER A 59 6.20 -7.46 -6.16
N LYS A 60 5.10 -6.78 -6.49
CA LYS A 60 5.09 -5.32 -6.61
C LYS A 60 5.14 -4.66 -5.24
N ASP A 61 4.47 -5.25 -4.25
CA ASP A 61 4.49 -4.78 -2.87
C ASP A 61 5.91 -4.78 -2.29
N LYS A 62 6.69 -5.85 -2.53
CA LYS A 62 8.11 -5.90 -2.15
C LYS A 62 8.91 -4.75 -2.77
N GLU A 63 8.72 -4.51 -4.06
CA GLU A 63 9.47 -3.46 -4.75
C GLU A 63 9.04 -2.07 -4.27
N LEU A 64 7.74 -1.86 -4.07
CA LEU A 64 7.20 -0.64 -3.49
C LEU A 64 7.77 -0.37 -2.10
N ALA A 65 7.82 -1.40 -1.24
CA ALA A 65 8.43 -1.30 0.08
C ALA A 65 9.88 -0.85 -0.03
N TYR A 66 10.68 -1.47 -0.90
CA TYR A 66 12.07 -1.03 -1.12
C TYR A 66 12.17 0.41 -1.64
N MET A 67 11.28 0.83 -2.55
CA MET A 67 11.22 2.21 -3.02
C MET A 67 10.93 3.19 -1.87
N MET A 68 9.99 2.85 -0.99
CA MET A 68 9.67 3.66 0.20
C MET A 68 10.84 3.74 1.19
N GLU A 69 11.66 2.70 1.31
CA GLU A 69 12.90 2.72 2.12
C GLU A 69 13.99 3.65 1.58
N GLN A 70 13.82 4.20 0.37
CA GLN A 70 14.76 5.19 -0.17
C GLN A 70 14.44 6.63 0.28
N ASP A 71 13.33 6.82 0.99
CA ASP A 71 12.98 8.11 1.58
C ASP A 71 14.02 8.49 2.65
N SER A 72 14.63 9.67 2.51
CA SER A 72 15.73 10.10 3.38
C SER A 72 15.30 10.45 4.81
N MET A 73 13.99 10.60 5.05
CA MET A 73 13.41 10.92 6.35
C MET A 73 12.98 9.68 7.12
N THR A 74 12.49 8.64 6.44
CA THR A 74 11.91 7.46 7.09
C THR A 74 12.62 6.15 6.78
N GLY A 75 13.37 6.07 5.68
CA GLY A 75 14.00 4.85 5.20
C GLY A 75 15.16 4.39 6.06
N VAL A 76 15.27 3.07 6.26
CA VAL A 76 16.39 2.44 6.99
C VAL A 76 17.27 1.57 6.10
N PHE A 77 16.82 1.26 4.88
CA PHE A 77 17.55 0.48 3.87
C PHE A 77 17.94 1.31 2.63
N ILE A 78 18.33 2.57 2.84
CA ILE A 78 18.75 3.48 1.76
C ILE A 78 19.98 2.89 1.05
N ASP A 79 19.87 2.68 -0.25
CA ASP A 79 20.86 2.02 -1.12
C ASP A 79 21.26 0.58 -0.68
N ASP A 80 20.55 -0.04 0.28
CA ASP A 80 20.87 -1.38 0.80
C ASP A 80 19.82 -2.43 0.40
N ARG A 81 19.87 -2.81 -0.87
CA ARG A 81 18.98 -3.85 -1.42
C ARG A 81 19.22 -5.22 -0.78
N GLU A 82 20.46 -5.55 -0.44
CA GLU A 82 20.82 -6.88 0.06
C GLU A 82 20.26 -7.10 1.47
N GLU A 83 20.43 -6.12 2.36
CA GLU A 83 19.89 -6.20 3.73
C GLU A 83 18.35 -6.16 3.72
N PHE A 84 17.74 -5.31 2.88
CA PHE A 84 16.29 -5.30 2.69
C PHE A 84 15.76 -6.66 2.24
N GLU A 85 16.36 -7.27 1.22
CA GLU A 85 15.91 -8.57 0.74
C GLU A 85 16.08 -9.67 1.79
N ALA A 86 17.16 -9.64 2.57
CA ALA A 86 17.34 -10.56 3.69
C ALA A 86 16.22 -10.42 4.73
N ALA A 87 15.90 -9.18 5.14
CA ALA A 87 14.83 -8.89 6.10
C ALA A 87 13.43 -9.26 5.56
N TRP A 88 13.19 -9.04 4.26
CA TRP A 88 11.94 -9.40 3.61
C TRP A 88 11.74 -10.93 3.57
N GLU A 89 12.77 -11.67 3.15
CA GLU A 89 12.69 -13.14 3.05
C GLU A 89 12.64 -13.82 4.42
N SER A 90 13.22 -13.21 5.47
CA SER A 90 13.08 -13.69 6.85
C SER A 90 11.74 -13.34 7.50
N ASN A 91 10.91 -12.49 6.86
CA ASN A 91 9.71 -11.85 7.43
C ASN A 91 10.01 -11.00 8.68
N GLU A 92 11.23 -10.45 8.76
CA GLU A 92 11.62 -9.49 9.80
C GLU A 92 11.41 -8.04 9.35
N TYR A 93 11.17 -7.80 8.06
CA TYR A 93 10.82 -6.49 7.55
C TYR A 93 9.48 -6.00 8.12
N GLU A 94 9.52 -4.85 8.78
CA GLU A 94 8.37 -4.07 9.21
C GLU A 94 8.61 -2.62 8.76
N HIS A 95 7.75 -2.09 7.90
CA HIS A 95 7.89 -0.71 7.44
C HIS A 95 7.55 0.25 8.59
N GLU A 96 8.52 1.05 9.02
CA GLU A 96 8.30 2.09 10.03
C GLU A 96 7.66 3.33 9.37
N GLY A 97 6.37 3.23 9.06
CA GLY A 97 5.63 4.32 8.41
C GLY A 97 4.14 4.05 8.32
N CYS A 98 3.34 5.11 8.46
CA CYS A 98 1.91 5.06 8.19
C CYS A 98 1.60 5.95 6.99
N PHE A 99 1.18 5.35 5.89
CA PHE A 99 0.78 6.05 4.68
C PHE A 99 -0.75 6.10 4.59
N CYS A 100 -1.32 7.31 4.60
CA CYS A 100 -2.75 7.52 4.43
C CYS A 100 -3.08 7.87 2.98
N ILE A 101 -4.14 7.26 2.46
CA ILE A 101 -4.69 7.52 1.13
C ILE A 101 -6.04 8.21 1.29
N GLU A 102 -6.12 9.44 0.78
CA GLU A 102 -7.37 10.18 0.68
C GLU A 102 -8.33 9.52 -0.34
N PRO A 103 -9.66 9.64 -0.15
CA PRO A 103 -10.65 9.09 -1.09
C PRO A 103 -10.49 9.52 -2.55
N LYS A 104 -9.94 10.71 -2.80
CA LYS A 104 -9.74 11.23 -4.17
C LYS A 104 -8.73 10.41 -4.99
N TRP A 105 -7.87 9.64 -4.32
CA TRP A 105 -6.86 8.79 -4.93
C TRP A 105 -7.29 7.32 -5.02
N ILE A 106 -8.58 7.04 -4.78
CA ILE A 106 -9.18 5.72 -4.90
C ILE A 106 -10.21 5.76 -6.03
N GLU A 107 -9.99 4.95 -7.06
CA GLU A 107 -10.91 4.83 -8.20
C GLU A 107 -12.14 3.99 -7.83
N ALA A 108 -11.92 2.88 -7.13
CA ALA A 108 -12.98 1.93 -6.78
C ALA A 108 -12.60 1.07 -5.57
N PHE A 109 -13.60 0.52 -4.89
CA PHE A 109 -13.41 -0.54 -3.90
C PHE A 109 -13.88 -1.89 -4.44
N THR A 110 -13.13 -2.93 -4.11
CA THR A 110 -13.52 -4.32 -4.28
C THR A 110 -13.70 -4.95 -2.90
N HIS A 111 -14.80 -5.67 -2.71
CA HIS A 111 -15.00 -6.46 -1.51
C HIS A 111 -14.20 -7.75 -1.61
N LEU A 112 -13.43 -8.08 -0.57
CA LEU A 112 -12.95 -9.44 -0.37
C LEU A 112 -14.20 -10.33 -0.34
N ALA A 113 -14.30 -11.27 -1.29
CA ALA A 113 -15.41 -12.21 -1.29
C ALA A 113 -15.43 -12.91 0.07
N GLU A 114 -16.55 -12.84 0.78
CA GLU A 114 -16.76 -13.70 1.94
C GLU A 114 -16.64 -15.13 1.42
N GLU A 115 -15.60 -15.86 1.82
CA GLU A 115 -15.55 -17.30 1.55
C GLU A 115 -16.82 -17.89 2.16
N GLY A 116 -17.70 -18.35 1.27
CA GLY A 116 -19.01 -18.84 1.64
C GLY A 116 -18.87 -19.97 2.66
N VAL A 117 -19.29 -19.71 3.89
CA VAL A 117 -19.70 -20.78 4.79
C VAL A 117 -20.90 -21.45 4.13
N GLY A 118 -20.61 -22.50 3.37
CA GLY A 118 -21.59 -23.37 2.76
C GLY A 118 -22.56 -23.84 3.84
N HIS A 119 -23.72 -23.21 3.90
CA HIS A 119 -24.86 -23.76 4.61
C HIS A 119 -25.28 -25.00 3.82
N GLY A 120 -24.75 -26.15 4.23
CA GLY A 120 -25.28 -27.46 3.86
C GLY A 120 -26.74 -27.50 4.25
N LYS A 121 -27.63 -27.23 3.28
CA LYS A 121 -28.99 -27.73 3.33
C LYS A 121 -28.89 -29.23 3.07
N THR A 122 -28.85 -30.01 4.14
CA THR A 122 -29.30 -31.40 4.04
C THR A 122 -30.80 -31.36 4.28
N ASP A 123 -31.53 -31.36 3.18
CA ASP A 123 -32.96 -31.60 3.18
C ASP A 123 -33.23 -32.99 3.79
N ILE A 124 -34.17 -33.00 4.74
CA ILE A 124 -34.79 -34.19 5.30
C ILE A 124 -35.60 -34.86 4.19
N ILE A 125 -35.30 -36.13 3.90
CA ILE A 125 -36.33 -37.13 3.55
C ILE A 125 -35.97 -38.45 4.22
#